data_AF-A0A4S9TZA7-F1
#
_entry.id   AF-A0A4S9TZA7-F1
#
_cell.length_a   1.000
_cell.length_b   1.000
_cell.length_c   1.000
_cell.angle_alpha   90.00
_cell.angle_beta   90.00
_cell.angle_gamma   90.00
#
_symmetry.space_group_name_H-M   'P 1'
#
loop_
_entity.id
_entity.type
_entity.pdbx_description
1 polymer ?
#
loop_
_entity_poly.entity_id
_entity_poly.type
_entity_poly.pdbx_seq_one_letter_code
_entity_poly.pdbx_strand_id
1 'polypeptide(L)'
;MALARLLFAIALHARGEAMEAADMMHAAVSLAIEIGMNLRNFATAHGQGNLVQEESLRRTWWELYVMDGYMAALHKRPSFKSNTVHSGVLLPCEEVIYASLGCLPQPSSLEQFDMRLFADEEIQFSSFAYRIEAARILARVLSVAGTQYEDQVQVVDNALAGWIHGLPQIKADVVNSYNVVDEMLFQGHMIIQCATIYLHLPRSDLLNTLPVTANIVCAERGRHMSPASTQHMHSVKATNASKELANLAAVRVPVQKHTPFFVCGLVLGAIVQLSACSANAGSEQHRDRVTLIIGLLKSLSRNWAISGQVLVQVKKVASEVLQTSNLSSPSANRQDNTAYDSGISIGNSPSNTSWLSMLNMVENQEFHGLMHLESIYPGSV
;
A
#
# COMPACT_ATOMS: atom_id res chain seq x y z
N MET A 1 16.47 20.03 6.18
CA MET A 1 17.18 18.82 5.70
C MET A 1 16.26 17.59 5.63
N ALA A 2 15.49 17.24 6.66
CA ALA A 2 14.59 16.08 6.62
C ALA A 2 13.59 16.10 5.44
N LEU A 3 12.90 17.23 5.22
CA LEU A 3 11.99 17.40 4.08
C LEU A 3 12.68 17.22 2.72
N ALA A 4 13.89 17.76 2.54
CA ALA A 4 14.63 17.61 1.29
C ALA A 4 14.98 16.14 1.01
N ARG A 5 15.39 15.39 2.04
CA ARG A 5 15.65 13.95 1.93
C ARG A 5 14.38 13.16 1.62
N LEU A 6 13.26 13.51 2.25
CA LEU A 6 11.96 12.92 1.95
C LEU A 6 11.58 13.10 0.47
N LEU A 7 11.63 14.34 -0.05
CA LEU A 7 11.33 14.62 -1.45
C LEU A 7 12.28 13.88 -2.40
N PHE A 8 13.56 13.79 -2.03
CA PHE A 8 14.53 13.04 -2.82
C PHE A 8 14.25 11.53 -2.81
N ALA A 9 13.88 10.94 -1.67
CA ALA A 9 13.47 9.54 -1.59
C ALA A 9 12.25 9.24 -2.48
N ILE A 10 11.27 10.15 -2.54
CA ILE A 10 10.12 10.03 -3.43
C ILE A 10 10.55 10.08 -4.90
N ALA A 11 11.49 10.96 -5.26
CA ALA A 11 12.02 11.06 -6.61
C ALA A 11 12.81 9.79 -7.03
N LEU A 12 13.65 9.25 -6.14
CA LEU A 12 14.35 7.98 -6.34
C LEU A 12 13.36 6.83 -6.55
N HIS A 13 12.30 6.76 -5.74
CA HIS A 13 11.23 5.78 -5.92
C HIS A 13 10.54 5.93 -7.29
N ALA A 14 10.22 7.15 -7.70
CA ALA A 14 9.61 7.41 -9.00
C ALA A 14 10.51 7.00 -10.19
N ARG A 15 11.84 6.96 -9.99
CA ARG A 15 12.84 6.48 -10.95
C ARG A 15 13.01 4.95 -10.96
N GLY A 16 12.47 4.25 -9.96
CA GLY A 16 12.66 2.81 -9.77
C GLY A 16 13.92 2.44 -8.97
N GLU A 17 14.58 3.41 -8.34
CA GLU A 17 15.81 3.23 -7.55
C GLU A 17 15.46 2.89 -6.09
N ALA A 18 14.78 1.76 -5.84
CA ALA A 18 14.12 1.59 -4.54
C ALA A 18 15.06 1.35 -3.35
N MET A 19 16.24 0.75 -3.52
CA MET A 19 17.21 0.61 -2.42
C MET A 19 17.67 2.00 -1.94
N GLU A 20 18.08 2.85 -2.88
CA GLU A 20 18.49 4.23 -2.59
C GLU A 20 17.32 5.06 -2.02
N ALA A 21 16.10 4.86 -2.54
CA ALA A 21 14.90 5.48 -1.99
C ALA A 21 14.65 5.05 -0.53
N ALA A 22 14.84 3.77 -0.21
CA ALA A 22 14.66 3.24 1.14
C ALA A 22 15.72 3.78 2.11
N ASP A 23 16.99 3.82 1.70
CA ASP A 23 18.09 4.37 2.49
C ASP A 23 17.89 5.86 2.76
N MET A 24 17.50 6.62 1.73
CA MET A 24 17.22 8.04 1.85
C MET A 24 16.01 8.31 2.76
N MET A 25 14.96 7.49 2.66
CA MET A 25 13.81 7.58 3.55
C MET A 25 14.21 7.29 5.00
N HIS A 26 15.00 6.24 5.23
CA HIS A 26 15.50 5.89 6.56
C HIS A 26 16.33 7.04 7.17
N ALA A 27 17.21 7.65 6.38
CA ALA A 27 18.00 8.80 6.80
C ALA A 27 17.12 10.04 7.10
N ALA A 28 16.05 10.26 6.33
CA ALA A 28 15.11 11.36 6.57
C ALA A 28 14.36 11.21 7.89
N VAL A 29 13.80 10.02 8.14
CA VAL A 29 13.06 9.70 9.37
C VAL A 29 13.99 9.72 10.59
N SER A 30 15.18 9.15 10.47
CA SER A 30 16.18 9.14 11.55
C SER A 30 16.55 10.55 11.99
N LEU A 31 16.85 11.43 11.02
CA LEU A 31 17.16 12.83 11.32
C LEU A 31 15.96 13.52 11.97
N ALA A 32 14.74 13.31 11.48
CA ALA A 32 13.55 13.96 12.02
C ALA A 32 13.31 13.57 13.49
N ILE A 33 13.52 12.29 13.84
CA ILE A 33 13.41 11.81 15.23
C ILE A 33 14.56 12.37 16.07
N GLU A 34 15.80 12.39 15.56
CA GLU A 34 16.98 12.91 16.26
C GLU A 34 16.81 14.37 16.70
N ILE A 35 16.22 15.20 15.84
CA ILE A 35 15.94 16.60 16.16
C ILE A 35 14.65 16.79 16.97
N GLY A 36 13.94 15.71 17.30
CA GLY A 36 12.70 15.76 18.09
C GLY A 36 11.46 16.23 17.33
N MET A 37 11.44 16.09 16.00
CA MET A 37 10.32 16.54 15.15
C MET A 37 8.99 15.84 15.47
N ASN A 38 9.05 14.66 16.11
CA ASN A 38 7.90 13.90 16.61
C ASN A 38 7.29 14.46 17.91
N LEU A 39 7.93 15.44 18.55
CA LEU A 39 7.47 16.02 19.81
C LEU A 39 6.46 17.14 19.57
N ARG A 40 5.50 17.25 20.50
CA ARG A 40 4.37 18.21 20.41
C ARG A 40 4.81 19.66 20.22
N ASN A 41 5.85 20.06 20.93
CA ASN A 41 6.37 21.44 20.99
C ASN A 41 7.38 21.76 19.89
N PHE A 42 7.78 20.80 19.05
CA PHE A 42 8.80 21.05 18.03
C PHE A 42 8.37 22.13 17.04
N ALA A 43 7.12 22.08 16.57
CA ALA A 43 6.59 23.05 15.62
C ALA A 43 6.64 24.48 16.20
N THR A 44 6.15 24.68 17.42
CA THR A 44 6.13 26.00 18.07
C THR A 44 7.54 26.50 18.42
N ALA A 45 8.44 25.62 18.86
CA ALA A 45 9.82 25.98 19.17
C ALA A 45 10.63 26.41 17.93
N HIS A 46 10.33 25.83 16.75
CA HIS A 46 11.07 26.09 15.51
C HIS A 46 10.31 26.91 14.46
N GLY A 47 9.05 27.25 14.72
CA GLY A 47 8.19 28.05 13.85
C GLY A 47 8.36 29.56 13.99
N GLN A 48 9.17 30.03 14.95
CA GLN A 48 9.49 31.46 15.15
C GLN A 48 8.24 32.35 15.33
N GLY A 49 7.17 31.81 15.90
CA GLY A 49 5.88 32.50 16.05
C GLY A 49 5.07 32.65 14.77
N ASN A 50 5.55 32.09 13.64
CA ASN A 50 4.83 32.06 12.38
C ASN A 50 4.00 30.78 12.27
N LEU A 51 2.68 30.91 12.40
CA LEU A 51 1.74 29.79 12.35
C LEU A 51 1.84 28.96 11.05
N VAL A 52 2.14 29.59 9.92
CA VAL A 52 2.33 28.90 8.63
C VAL A 52 3.58 28.01 8.68
N GLN A 53 4.65 28.50 9.28
CA GLN A 53 5.87 27.71 9.47
C GLN A 53 5.64 26.54 10.44
N GLU A 54 4.93 26.78 11.55
CA GLU A 54 4.56 25.72 12.48
C GLU A 54 3.72 24.62 11.81
N GLU A 55 2.76 25.01 10.97
CA GLU A 55 1.93 24.08 10.19
C GLU A 55 2.76 23.28 9.19
N SER A 56 3.70 23.92 8.50
CA SER A 56 4.64 23.26 7.60
C SER A 56 5.49 22.20 8.31
N LEU A 57 5.94 22.48 9.53
CA LEU A 57 6.69 21.52 10.35
C LEU A 57 5.83 20.32 10.77
N ARG A 58 4.57 20.54 11.18
CA ARG A 58 3.62 19.45 11.48
C ARG A 58 3.37 18.57 10.26
N ARG A 59 3.12 19.19 9.11
CA ARG A 59 2.92 18.49 7.83
C ARG A 59 4.15 17.68 7.43
N THR A 60 5.35 18.20 7.66
CA THR A 60 6.61 17.49 7.36
C THR A 60 6.74 16.20 8.18
N TRP A 61 6.44 16.24 9.48
CA TRP A 61 6.44 15.03 10.31
C TRP A 61 5.43 13.99 9.82
N TRP A 62 4.19 14.43 9.55
CA TRP A 62 3.14 13.52 9.12
C TRP A 62 3.39 12.93 7.73
N GLU A 63 4.01 13.70 6.82
CA GLU A 63 4.43 13.17 5.52
C GLU A 63 5.52 12.10 5.67
N LEU A 64 6.51 12.34 6.54
CA LEU A 64 7.52 11.33 6.88
C LEU A 64 6.87 10.06 7.44
N TYR A 65 5.93 10.22 8.38
CA TYR A 65 5.23 9.09 8.99
C TYR A 65 4.45 8.25 7.98
N VAL A 66 3.68 8.89 7.09
CA VAL A 66 2.89 8.21 6.07
C VAL A 66 3.81 7.50 5.07
N MET A 67 4.87 8.17 4.61
CA MET A 67 5.78 7.62 3.60
C MET A 67 6.68 6.51 4.15
N ASP A 68 7.14 6.59 5.40
CA ASP A 68 7.87 5.50 6.07
C ASP A 68 6.99 4.24 6.18
N GLY A 69 5.72 4.41 6.59
CA GLY A 69 4.76 3.31 6.64
C GLY A 69 4.46 2.70 5.28
N TYR A 70 4.30 3.52 4.24
CA TYR A 70 4.09 3.04 2.87
C TYR A 70 5.30 2.24 2.36
N MET A 71 6.51 2.79 2.54
CA MET A 71 7.76 2.11 2.17
C MET A 71 7.94 0.80 2.93
N ALA A 72 7.59 0.76 4.21
CA ALA A 72 7.65 -0.46 5.00
C ALA A 72 6.69 -1.53 4.48
N ALA A 73 5.49 -1.14 4.05
CA ALA A 73 4.56 -2.07 3.42
C ALA A 73 5.10 -2.64 2.10
N LEU A 74 5.66 -1.79 1.23
CA LEU A 74 6.30 -2.22 -0.02
C LEU A 74 7.45 -3.21 0.22
N HIS A 75 8.28 -2.93 1.24
CA HIS A 75 9.37 -3.80 1.65
C HIS A 75 8.94 -4.93 2.61
N LYS A 76 7.63 -5.11 2.83
CA LYS A 76 7.04 -6.17 3.68
C LYS A 76 7.60 -6.21 5.11
N ARG A 77 8.02 -5.06 5.63
CA ARG A 77 8.51 -4.92 7.01
C ARG A 77 7.32 -4.93 7.98
N PRO A 78 7.39 -5.66 9.10
CA PRO A 78 6.28 -5.76 10.06
C PRO A 78 6.06 -4.47 10.87
N SER A 79 7.02 -3.54 10.83
CA SER A 79 6.97 -2.24 11.49
C SER A 79 7.91 -1.25 10.78
N PHE A 80 7.86 0.02 11.19
CA PHE A 80 8.66 1.12 10.64
C PHE A 80 9.01 2.14 11.71
N LYS A 81 10.12 2.87 11.49
CA LYS A 81 10.81 3.60 12.55
C LYS A 81 9.93 4.71 13.14
N SER A 82 9.23 5.48 12.31
CA SER A 82 8.37 6.56 12.81
C SER A 82 7.16 6.06 13.61
N ASN A 83 6.74 4.80 13.45
CA ASN A 83 5.67 4.18 14.24
C ASN A 83 6.16 3.58 15.58
N THR A 84 7.48 3.42 15.76
CA THR A 84 8.04 2.93 17.03
C THR A 84 8.24 4.02 18.07
N VAL A 85 8.10 5.29 17.70
CA VAL A 85 8.24 6.43 18.59
C VAL A 85 6.89 7.04 18.90
N HIS A 86 6.71 7.57 20.11
CA HIS A 86 5.53 8.36 20.43
C HIS A 86 5.52 9.65 19.60
N SER A 87 4.37 9.97 19.00
CA SER A 87 4.15 11.19 18.23
C SER A 87 3.18 12.10 18.97
N GLY A 88 3.70 13.20 19.53
CA GLY A 88 2.89 14.26 20.15
C GLY A 88 2.46 15.35 19.16
N VAL A 89 2.86 15.24 17.89
CA VAL A 89 2.60 16.25 16.85
C VAL A 89 1.10 16.39 16.60
N LEU A 90 0.63 17.63 16.52
CA LEU A 90 -0.78 17.94 16.24
C LEU A 90 -1.12 17.71 14.77
N LEU A 91 -2.41 17.50 14.51
CA LEU A 91 -2.93 17.20 13.18
C LEU A 91 -2.87 18.42 12.25
N PRO A 92 -2.52 18.24 10.96
CA PRO A 92 -2.54 19.33 9.98
C PRO A 92 -3.94 19.87 9.72
N CYS A 93 -4.03 21.13 9.30
CA CYS A 93 -5.28 21.74 8.82
C CYS A 93 -5.53 21.41 7.34
N GLU A 94 -6.68 21.85 6.80
CA GLU A 94 -7.01 21.67 5.39
C GLU A 94 -6.07 22.41 4.43
N GLU A 95 -5.88 21.86 3.23
CA GLU A 95 -5.02 22.45 2.20
C GLU A 95 -5.48 23.86 1.81
N VAL A 96 -6.79 24.06 1.61
CA VAL A 96 -7.36 25.36 1.26
C VAL A 96 -7.10 26.42 2.34
N ILE A 97 -7.12 26.00 3.61
CA ILE A 97 -6.86 26.88 4.75
C ILE A 97 -5.38 27.25 4.78
N TYR A 98 -4.48 26.28 4.65
CA TYR A 98 -3.03 26.54 4.60
C TYR A 98 -2.63 27.43 3.41
N ALA A 99 -3.18 27.16 2.23
CA ALA A 99 -2.90 27.92 1.01
C ALA A 99 -3.44 29.36 1.05
N SER A 100 -4.50 29.61 1.84
CA SER A 100 -5.06 30.96 1.98
C SER A 100 -4.14 31.94 2.72
N LEU A 101 -3.07 31.45 3.37
CA LEU A 101 -2.15 32.23 4.22
C LEU A 101 -2.88 33.06 5.29
N GLY A 102 -4.11 32.69 5.64
CA GLY A 102 -4.98 33.41 6.58
C GLY A 102 -4.85 32.91 8.02
N CYS A 103 -5.92 33.08 8.80
CA CYS A 103 -6.01 32.61 10.18
C CYS A 103 -6.08 31.07 10.22
N LEU A 104 -4.96 30.43 10.54
CA LEU A 104 -4.92 29.00 10.76
C LEU A 104 -5.74 28.61 12.00
N PRO A 105 -6.56 27.54 11.93
CA PRO A 105 -7.32 27.06 13.06
C PRO A 105 -6.38 26.51 14.13
N GLN A 106 -6.89 26.42 15.36
CA GLN A 106 -6.17 25.72 16.41
C GLN A 106 -6.01 24.24 16.01
N PRO A 107 -4.78 23.71 15.96
CA PRO A 107 -4.54 22.35 15.51
C PRO A 107 -5.02 21.34 16.56
N SER A 108 -5.70 20.29 16.11
CA SER A 108 -6.27 19.24 16.96
C SER A 108 -5.26 18.13 17.27
N SER A 109 -5.41 17.44 18.40
CA SER A 109 -4.57 16.27 18.74
C SER A 109 -5.09 15.00 18.07
N LEU A 110 -4.22 13.98 17.98
CA LEU A 110 -4.64 12.63 17.60
C LEU A 110 -5.72 12.08 18.56
N GLU A 111 -5.62 12.36 19.85
CA GLU A 111 -6.60 11.91 20.84
C GLU A 111 -7.99 12.51 20.57
N GLN A 112 -8.08 13.80 20.23
CA GLN A 112 -9.33 14.43 19.84
C GLN A 112 -9.92 13.77 18.59
N PHE A 113 -9.08 13.40 17.63
CA PHE A 113 -9.51 12.70 16.41
C PHE A 113 -9.94 11.26 16.67
N ASP A 114 -9.25 10.53 17.55
CA ASP A 114 -9.59 9.15 17.92
C ASP A 114 -10.93 9.12 18.69
N MET A 115 -11.24 10.18 19.46
CA MET A 115 -12.50 10.33 20.19
C MET A 115 -13.66 10.89 19.35
N ARG A 116 -13.44 11.21 18.06
CA ARG A 116 -14.43 11.91 17.21
C ARG A 116 -15.80 11.22 17.12
N LEU A 117 -15.84 9.89 17.17
CA LEU A 117 -17.07 9.10 17.06
C LEU A 117 -17.93 9.15 18.34
N PHE A 118 -17.35 9.63 19.45
CA PHE A 118 -18.02 9.75 20.74
C PHE A 118 -18.36 11.21 21.08
N ALA A 119 -18.10 12.15 20.17
CA ALA A 119 -18.45 13.55 20.36
C ALA A 119 -19.95 13.75 20.11
N ASP A 120 -20.57 14.67 20.87
CA ASP A 120 -21.98 15.02 20.72
C ASP A 120 -22.29 15.69 19.37
N GLU A 121 -21.30 16.36 18.78
CA GLU A 121 -21.39 17.04 17.49
C GLU A 121 -20.41 16.42 16.48
N GLU A 122 -20.76 16.44 15.19
CA GLU A 122 -19.87 15.98 14.12
C GLU A 122 -18.68 16.94 13.97
N ILE A 123 -17.53 16.54 14.51
CA ILE A 123 -16.29 17.31 14.38
C ILE A 123 -15.66 17.05 13.02
N GLN A 124 -15.51 18.10 12.21
CA GLN A 124 -14.83 18.01 10.92
C GLN A 124 -13.31 18.12 11.08
N PHE A 125 -12.60 17.07 10.69
CA PHE A 125 -11.15 17.04 10.62
C PHE A 125 -10.67 17.16 9.18
N SER A 126 -9.40 17.54 9.01
CA SER A 126 -8.80 17.71 7.69
C SER A 126 -8.64 16.38 6.95
N SER A 127 -8.54 16.44 5.62
CA SER A 127 -8.22 15.26 4.80
C SER A 127 -6.85 14.65 5.17
N PHE A 128 -5.93 15.44 5.71
CA PHE A 128 -4.66 14.95 6.26
C PHE A 128 -4.87 14.02 7.46
N ALA A 129 -5.80 14.34 8.37
CA ALA A 129 -6.09 13.51 9.54
C ALA A 129 -6.53 12.09 9.14
N TYR A 130 -7.44 11.99 8.16
CA TYR A 130 -7.91 10.69 7.66
C TYR A 130 -6.81 9.91 6.93
N ARG A 131 -5.93 10.58 6.18
CA ARG A 131 -4.74 9.94 5.57
C ARG A 131 -3.76 9.41 6.63
N ILE A 132 -3.55 10.16 7.71
CA ILE A 132 -2.71 9.74 8.84
C ILE A 132 -3.32 8.51 9.53
N GLU A 133 -4.64 8.50 9.74
CA GLU A 133 -5.35 7.33 10.29
C GLU A 133 -5.20 6.11 9.39
N ALA A 134 -5.34 6.27 8.07
CA ALA A 134 -5.12 5.19 7.12
C ALA A 134 -3.70 4.60 7.24
N ALA A 135 -2.67 5.45 7.40
CA ALA A 135 -1.30 4.98 7.63
C ALA A 135 -1.12 4.29 8.99
N ARG A 136 -1.79 4.74 10.06
CA ARG A 136 -1.82 4.03 11.36
C ARG A 136 -2.51 2.66 11.26
N ILE A 137 -3.58 2.55 10.48
CA ILE A 137 -4.24 1.26 10.21
C ILE A 137 -3.34 0.35 9.39
N LEU A 138 -2.64 0.87 8.38
CA LEU A 138 -1.62 0.12 7.64
C LEU A 138 -0.55 -0.42 8.58
N ALA A 139 -0.05 0.36 9.53
CA ALA A 139 0.91 -0.10 10.53
C ALA A 139 0.40 -1.32 11.33
N ARG A 140 -0.88 -1.29 11.72
CA ARG A 140 -1.55 -2.41 12.40
C ARG A 140 -1.69 -3.65 11.49
N VAL A 141 -1.95 -3.46 10.20
CA VAL A 141 -1.96 -4.57 9.22
C VAL A 141 -0.58 -5.21 9.12
N LEU A 142 0.49 -4.41 9.05
CA LEU A 142 1.85 -4.91 8.95
C LEU A 142 2.27 -5.72 10.18
N SER A 143 1.86 -5.29 11.38
CA SER A 143 2.20 -6.01 12.62
C SER A 143 1.51 -7.38 12.74
N VAL A 144 0.31 -7.52 12.15
CA VAL A 144 -0.43 -8.81 12.10
C VAL A 144 -0.18 -9.58 10.81
N ALA A 145 0.71 -9.11 9.92
CA ALA A 145 0.82 -9.69 8.59
C ALA A 145 1.27 -11.16 8.60
N GLY A 146 1.96 -11.62 9.67
CA GLY A 146 2.38 -13.02 9.86
C GLY A 146 1.65 -13.78 10.98
N THR A 147 0.67 -13.18 11.64
CA THR A 147 -0.06 -13.84 12.73
C THR A 147 -1.09 -14.83 12.21
N GLN A 148 -1.25 -15.95 12.91
CA GLN A 148 -2.34 -16.93 12.72
C GLN A 148 -3.52 -16.70 13.68
N TYR A 149 -3.41 -15.75 14.61
CA TYR A 149 -4.48 -15.45 15.56
C TYR A 149 -5.60 -14.65 14.88
N GLU A 150 -6.70 -15.32 14.55
CA GLU A 150 -7.86 -14.72 13.86
C GLU A 150 -8.45 -13.52 14.60
N ASP A 151 -8.47 -13.52 15.94
CA ASP A 151 -8.97 -12.38 16.72
C ASP A 151 -8.16 -11.09 16.44
N GLN A 152 -6.84 -11.21 16.32
CA GLN A 152 -5.97 -10.06 16.00
C GLN A 152 -6.22 -9.57 14.57
N VAL A 153 -6.43 -10.49 13.63
CA VAL A 153 -6.77 -10.17 12.24
C VAL A 153 -8.12 -9.45 12.17
N GLN A 154 -9.13 -9.96 12.89
CA GLN A 154 -10.47 -9.39 12.91
C GLN A 154 -10.50 -7.98 13.51
N VAL A 155 -9.72 -7.72 14.56
CA VAL A 155 -9.60 -6.38 15.15
C VAL A 155 -9.02 -5.35 14.16
N VAL A 156 -8.07 -5.77 13.31
CA VAL A 156 -7.50 -4.89 12.28
C VAL A 156 -8.43 -4.75 11.07
N ASP A 157 -9.09 -5.83 10.67
CA ASP A 157 -10.14 -5.84 9.64
C ASP A 157 -11.30 -4.90 9.99
N ASN A 158 -11.74 -4.90 11.25
CA ASN A 158 -12.75 -3.95 11.75
C ASN A 158 -12.29 -2.50 11.64
N ALA A 159 -10.99 -2.22 11.82
CA ALA A 159 -10.46 -0.87 11.67
C ALA A 159 -10.41 -0.43 10.20
N LEU A 160 -10.07 -1.34 9.28
CA LEU A 160 -10.13 -1.07 7.84
C LEU A 160 -11.56 -0.72 7.40
N ALA A 161 -12.55 -1.52 7.81
CA ALA A 161 -13.96 -1.25 7.52
C ALA A 161 -14.44 0.04 8.21
N GLY A 162 -14.07 0.22 9.48
CA GLY A 162 -14.43 1.37 10.29
C GLY A 162 -13.92 2.70 9.72
N TRP A 163 -12.73 2.71 9.09
CA TRP A 163 -12.22 3.91 8.44
C TRP A 163 -13.15 4.38 7.31
N ILE A 164 -13.61 3.46 6.46
CA ILE A 164 -14.49 3.79 5.32
C ILE A 164 -15.83 4.32 5.81
N HIS A 165 -16.41 3.69 6.82
CA HIS A 165 -17.72 4.06 7.38
C HIS A 165 -17.67 5.27 8.32
N GLY A 166 -16.49 5.58 8.87
CA GLY A 166 -16.28 6.68 9.80
C GLY A 166 -15.91 8.00 9.12
N LEU A 167 -15.91 8.08 7.78
CA LEU A 167 -15.72 9.33 7.06
C LEU A 167 -16.98 10.18 7.14
N PRO A 168 -16.85 11.50 7.40
CA PRO A 168 -17.98 12.42 7.31
C PRO A 168 -18.46 12.49 5.86
N GLN A 169 -19.75 12.77 5.65
CA GLN A 169 -20.37 12.70 4.32
C GLN A 169 -19.64 13.56 3.27
N ILE A 170 -19.13 14.72 3.68
CA ILE A 170 -18.38 15.64 2.80
C ILE A 170 -17.02 15.09 2.35
N LYS A 171 -16.51 14.03 2.99
CA LYS A 171 -15.24 13.36 2.69
C LYS A 171 -15.41 11.91 2.24
N ALA A 172 -16.65 11.45 2.06
CA ALA A 172 -16.93 10.10 1.59
C ALA A 172 -16.48 9.88 0.14
N ASP A 173 -16.42 10.96 -0.65
CA ASP A 173 -15.89 10.96 -2.01
C ASP A 173 -14.54 11.71 -2.07
N VAL A 174 -13.63 11.22 -2.91
CA VAL A 174 -12.34 11.85 -3.20
C VAL A 174 -12.51 13.07 -4.11
N VAL A 175 -13.65 13.20 -4.79
CA VAL A 175 -14.02 14.38 -5.58
C VAL A 175 -14.88 15.29 -4.72
N ASN A 176 -14.42 16.52 -4.51
CA ASN A 176 -15.22 17.51 -3.78
C ASN A 176 -16.34 18.09 -4.65
N SER A 177 -17.20 18.90 -4.03
CA SER A 177 -18.34 19.58 -4.69
C SER A 177 -17.96 20.48 -5.87
N TYR A 178 -16.68 20.82 -6.03
CA TYR A 178 -16.15 21.63 -7.12
C TYR A 178 -15.51 20.79 -8.25
N ASN A 179 -15.73 19.47 -8.25
CA ASN A 179 -15.09 18.52 -9.17
C ASN A 179 -13.55 18.52 -9.09
N VAL A 180 -13.00 18.91 -7.94
CA VAL A 180 -11.56 18.87 -7.67
C VAL A 180 -11.27 17.65 -6.81
N VAL A 181 -10.27 16.87 -7.22
CA VAL A 181 -9.81 15.71 -6.46
C VAL A 181 -9.03 16.17 -5.23
N ASP A 182 -9.51 15.77 -4.05
CA ASP A 182 -8.77 15.84 -2.80
C ASP A 182 -7.68 14.77 -2.79
N GLU A 183 -6.43 15.20 -3.02
CA GLU A 183 -5.31 14.27 -3.12
C GLU A 183 -4.99 13.58 -1.80
N MET A 184 -5.29 14.20 -0.65
CA MET A 184 -5.05 13.58 0.65
C MET A 184 -6.05 12.47 0.94
N LEU A 185 -7.34 12.69 0.63
CA LEU A 185 -8.34 11.62 0.71
C LEU A 185 -8.09 10.52 -0.32
N PHE A 186 -7.73 10.88 -1.56
CA PHE A 186 -7.32 9.91 -2.57
C PHE A 186 -6.22 8.98 -2.05
N GLN A 187 -5.18 9.54 -1.44
CA GLN A 187 -4.11 8.74 -0.85
C GLN A 187 -4.57 7.95 0.38
N GLY A 188 -5.47 8.48 1.21
CA GLY A 188 -6.09 7.75 2.32
C GLY A 188 -6.83 6.50 1.84
N HIS A 189 -7.72 6.63 0.86
CA HIS A 189 -8.41 5.51 0.24
C HIS A 189 -7.42 4.53 -0.40
N MET A 190 -6.42 5.01 -1.14
CA MET A 190 -5.36 4.17 -1.71
C MET A 190 -4.67 3.33 -0.63
N ILE A 191 -4.27 3.95 0.49
CA ILE A 191 -3.60 3.27 1.60
C ILE A 191 -4.51 2.20 2.21
N ILE A 192 -5.78 2.50 2.45
CA ILE A 192 -6.74 1.54 3.00
C ILE A 192 -6.92 0.34 2.07
N GLN A 193 -7.10 0.56 0.76
CA GLN A 193 -7.24 -0.56 -0.17
C GLN A 193 -5.97 -1.40 -0.28
N CYS A 194 -4.79 -0.77 -0.26
CA CYS A 194 -3.52 -1.50 -0.19
C CYS A 194 -3.42 -2.32 1.11
N ALA A 195 -3.76 -1.73 2.25
CA ALA A 195 -3.75 -2.40 3.56
C ALA A 195 -4.71 -3.60 3.59
N THR A 196 -5.91 -3.46 3.01
CA THR A 196 -6.85 -4.58 2.84
C THR A 196 -6.24 -5.70 2.01
N ILE A 197 -5.59 -5.39 0.88
CA ILE A 197 -4.89 -6.42 0.09
C ILE A 197 -3.78 -7.08 0.91
N TYR A 198 -2.95 -6.32 1.62
CA TYR A 198 -1.88 -6.87 2.47
C TYR A 198 -2.39 -7.78 3.58
N LEU A 199 -3.56 -7.48 4.16
CA LEU A 199 -4.16 -8.30 5.20
C LEU A 199 -4.75 -9.61 4.63
N HIS A 200 -5.52 -9.52 3.54
CA HIS A 200 -6.33 -10.64 3.06
C HIS A 200 -5.67 -11.49 1.99
N LEU A 201 -4.87 -10.93 1.07
CA LEU A 201 -4.29 -11.69 -0.03
C LEU A 201 -3.42 -12.89 0.45
N PRO A 202 -2.52 -12.75 1.44
CA PRO A 202 -1.75 -13.89 1.96
C PRO A 202 -2.60 -14.96 2.64
N ARG A 203 -3.82 -14.62 3.08
CA ARG A 203 -4.77 -15.52 3.76
C ARG A 203 -5.81 -16.12 2.81
N SER A 204 -5.70 -15.80 1.52
CA SER A 204 -6.64 -16.22 0.48
C SER A 204 -6.07 -17.36 -0.35
N ASP A 205 -6.92 -18.10 -1.04
CA ASP A 205 -6.49 -19.15 -1.98
C ASP A 205 -6.08 -18.61 -3.36
N LEU A 206 -6.21 -17.30 -3.58
CA LEU A 206 -5.94 -16.68 -4.89
C LEU A 206 -4.51 -16.94 -5.37
N LEU A 207 -3.52 -16.88 -4.49
CA LEU A 207 -2.12 -17.03 -4.88
C LEU A 207 -1.70 -18.47 -5.20
N ASN A 208 -2.53 -19.45 -4.83
CA ASN A 208 -2.29 -20.86 -5.15
C ASN A 208 -2.63 -21.19 -6.61
N THR A 209 -3.34 -20.32 -7.32
CA THR A 209 -3.87 -20.59 -8.67
C THR A 209 -2.95 -20.12 -9.81
N LEU A 210 -1.84 -19.43 -9.52
CA LEU A 210 -0.80 -19.13 -10.51
C LEU A 210 0.44 -20.01 -10.23
N PRO A 211 0.83 -20.90 -11.16
CA PRO A 211 2.13 -21.59 -11.07
C PRO A 211 3.31 -20.60 -11.05
N VAL A 212 3.17 -19.46 -11.75
CA VAL A 212 4.17 -18.39 -11.80
C VAL A 212 4.29 -17.61 -10.48
N THR A 213 3.33 -17.78 -9.55
CA THR A 213 3.32 -17.10 -8.25
C THR A 213 3.86 -17.95 -7.11
N ALA A 214 4.38 -19.14 -7.41
CA ALA A 214 5.01 -20.02 -6.42
C ALA A 214 6.16 -19.36 -5.64
N ASN A 215 6.77 -18.31 -6.22
CA ASN A 215 7.86 -17.54 -5.63
C ASN A 215 7.41 -16.13 -5.14
N ILE A 216 6.10 -15.79 -5.15
CA ILE A 216 5.64 -14.58 -4.45
C ILE A 216 5.74 -14.85 -2.95
N VAL A 217 6.47 -14.00 -2.22
CA VAL A 217 6.55 -14.06 -0.74
C VAL A 217 5.18 -14.02 -0.07
N CYS A 218 4.18 -13.33 -0.63
CA CYS A 218 2.79 -13.39 -0.13
C CYS A 218 2.17 -14.79 -0.27
N ALA A 219 2.53 -15.54 -1.33
CA ALA A 219 2.09 -16.92 -1.54
C ALA A 219 2.84 -17.87 -0.60
N GLU A 220 4.14 -17.67 -0.40
CA GLU A 220 4.96 -18.42 0.54
C GLU A 220 4.48 -18.22 1.99
N ARG A 221 4.17 -16.98 2.38
CA ARG A 221 3.55 -16.70 3.67
C ARG A 221 2.19 -17.39 3.82
N GLY A 222 1.38 -17.41 2.76
CA GLY A 222 0.10 -18.13 2.75
C GLY A 222 0.23 -19.65 2.91
N ARG A 223 1.30 -20.26 2.37
CA ARG A 223 1.58 -21.71 2.55
C ARG A 223 1.87 -22.11 3.99
N HIS A 224 2.34 -21.17 4.81
CA HIS A 224 2.57 -21.39 6.25
C HIS A 224 1.34 -21.07 7.11
N MET A 225 0.23 -20.61 6.53
CA MET A 225 -1.02 -20.39 7.24
C MET A 225 -1.90 -21.63 7.14
N SER A 226 -2.46 -22.10 8.26
CA SER A 226 -3.40 -23.22 8.25
C SER A 226 -4.61 -22.86 7.36
N PRO A 227 -5.12 -23.78 6.52
CA PRO A 227 -6.36 -23.57 5.79
C PRO A 227 -7.48 -23.23 6.78
N ALA A 228 -7.97 -22.00 6.74
CA ALA A 228 -9.09 -21.55 7.55
C ALA A 228 -10.38 -21.65 6.73
N SER A 229 -11.52 -21.93 7.39
CA SER A 229 -12.84 -21.92 6.75
C SER A 229 -13.21 -20.55 6.14
N THR A 230 -12.43 -19.50 6.42
CA THR A 230 -12.59 -18.12 5.99
C THR A 230 -11.79 -17.74 4.74
N GLN A 231 -10.97 -18.63 4.15
CA GLN A 231 -10.12 -18.31 2.99
C GLN A 231 -10.90 -17.68 1.82
N HIS A 232 -12.12 -18.15 1.56
CA HIS A 232 -13.01 -17.57 0.56
C HIS A 232 -13.35 -16.09 0.86
N MET A 233 -13.64 -15.76 2.12
CA MET A 233 -13.92 -14.38 2.54
C MET A 233 -12.69 -13.49 2.35
N HIS A 234 -11.48 -13.99 2.64
CA HIS A 234 -10.23 -13.28 2.36
C HIS A 234 -10.06 -13.03 0.84
N SER A 235 -10.33 -14.03 -0.01
CA SER A 235 -10.32 -13.87 -1.47
C SER A 235 -11.28 -12.76 -1.94
N VAL A 236 -12.50 -12.75 -1.41
CA VAL A 236 -13.52 -11.73 -1.75
C VAL A 236 -13.06 -10.33 -1.34
N LYS A 237 -12.54 -10.16 -0.12
CA LYS A 237 -12.07 -8.87 0.39
C LYS A 237 -10.87 -8.33 -0.39
N ALA A 238 -9.86 -9.17 -0.65
CA ALA A 238 -8.71 -8.79 -1.48
C ALA A 238 -9.15 -8.40 -2.89
N THR A 239 -10.04 -9.21 -3.50
CA THR A 239 -10.59 -8.94 -4.83
C THR A 239 -11.34 -7.62 -4.83
N ASN A 240 -12.24 -7.35 -3.89
CA ASN A 240 -12.98 -6.09 -3.83
C ASN A 240 -12.05 -4.88 -3.66
N ALA A 241 -11.06 -4.96 -2.77
CA ALA A 241 -10.09 -3.87 -2.59
C ALA A 241 -9.32 -3.53 -3.88
N SER A 242 -8.95 -4.54 -4.66
CA SER A 242 -8.32 -4.30 -5.98
C SER A 242 -9.25 -3.64 -7.00
N LYS A 243 -10.58 -3.84 -6.90
CA LYS A 243 -11.56 -3.13 -7.73
C LYS A 243 -11.57 -1.65 -7.37
N GLU A 244 -11.62 -1.35 -6.07
CA GLU A 244 -11.64 0.03 -5.59
C GLU A 244 -10.36 0.79 -5.94
N LEU A 245 -9.18 0.15 -5.92
CA LEU A 245 -7.95 0.76 -6.44
C LEU A 245 -8.04 1.14 -7.92
N ALA A 246 -8.64 0.29 -8.75
CA ALA A 246 -8.84 0.58 -10.17
C ALA A 246 -9.89 1.69 -10.37
N ASN A 247 -10.95 1.71 -9.56
CA ASN A 247 -11.98 2.76 -9.59
C ASN A 247 -11.37 4.12 -9.21
N LEU A 248 -10.57 4.20 -8.14
CA LEU A 248 -9.86 5.43 -7.73
C LEU A 248 -9.06 6.02 -8.89
N ALA A 249 -8.37 5.19 -9.66
CA ALA A 249 -7.60 5.62 -10.81
C ALA A 249 -8.44 6.26 -11.93
N ALA A 250 -9.70 5.84 -12.07
CA ALA A 250 -10.61 6.34 -13.10
C ALA A 250 -11.22 7.70 -12.74
N VAL A 251 -11.11 8.13 -11.48
CA VAL A 251 -11.72 9.37 -10.98
C VAL A 251 -11.01 10.64 -11.49
N ARG A 252 -9.69 10.60 -11.72
CA ARG A 252 -8.91 11.79 -12.08
C ARG A 252 -8.38 11.75 -13.51
N VAL A 253 -8.75 12.75 -14.30
CA VAL A 253 -8.14 13.04 -15.60
C VAL A 253 -7.51 14.43 -15.55
N PRO A 254 -6.22 14.62 -15.87
CA PRO A 254 -5.24 13.61 -16.30
C PRO A 254 -4.65 12.77 -15.14
N VAL A 255 -4.68 11.43 -15.29
CA VAL A 255 -4.09 10.42 -14.38
C VAL A 255 -2.61 10.71 -14.07
N GLN A 256 -1.93 11.42 -14.97
CA GLN A 256 -0.55 11.89 -14.85
C GLN A 256 -0.23 12.71 -13.60
N LYS A 257 -1.26 13.23 -12.90
CA LYS A 257 -1.10 14.03 -11.67
C LYS A 257 -1.05 13.21 -10.39
N HIS A 258 -1.27 11.89 -10.44
CA HIS A 258 -1.19 11.05 -9.26
C HIS A 258 0.23 10.85 -8.76
N THR A 259 0.34 10.63 -7.45
CA THR A 259 1.58 10.25 -6.75
C THR A 259 2.24 9.01 -7.39
N PRO A 260 3.60 8.96 -7.50
CA PRO A 260 4.30 7.79 -8.02
C PRO A 260 4.02 6.51 -7.22
N PHE A 261 3.70 6.64 -5.93
CA PHE A 261 3.32 5.51 -5.07
C PHE A 261 2.05 4.80 -5.54
N PHE A 262 1.15 5.48 -6.25
CA PHE A 262 -0.06 4.86 -6.77
C PHE A 262 0.23 3.71 -7.75
N VAL A 263 1.39 3.76 -8.43
CA VAL A 263 1.88 2.67 -9.27
C VAL A 263 1.96 1.35 -8.49
N CYS A 264 2.42 1.38 -7.24
CA CYS A 264 2.53 0.17 -6.42
C CYS A 264 1.15 -0.39 -6.05
N GLY A 265 0.19 0.48 -5.73
CA GLY A 265 -1.20 0.07 -5.51
C GLY A 265 -1.82 -0.60 -6.75
N LEU A 266 -1.58 -0.04 -7.94
CA LEU A 266 -2.03 -0.64 -9.20
C LEU A 266 -1.40 -2.02 -9.45
N VAL A 267 -0.13 -2.20 -9.14
CA VAL A 267 0.56 -3.50 -9.24
C VAL A 267 -0.07 -4.53 -8.29
N LEU A 268 -0.32 -4.16 -7.02
CA LEU A 268 -1.05 -5.03 -6.08
C LEU A 268 -2.43 -5.42 -6.63
N GLY A 269 -3.16 -4.44 -7.17
CA GLY A 269 -4.46 -4.69 -7.80
C GLY A 269 -4.36 -5.67 -8.97
N ALA A 270 -3.36 -5.51 -9.84
CA ALA A 270 -3.14 -6.40 -10.98
C ALA A 270 -2.87 -7.85 -10.54
N ILE A 271 -2.04 -8.05 -9.49
CA ILE A 271 -1.74 -9.37 -8.96
C ILE A 271 -3.02 -10.07 -8.49
N VAL A 272 -3.86 -9.36 -7.74
CA VAL A 272 -5.14 -9.91 -7.26
C VAL A 272 -6.06 -10.27 -8.42
N GLN A 273 -6.23 -9.37 -9.40
CA GLN A 273 -7.10 -9.60 -10.55
C GLN A 273 -6.59 -10.75 -11.44
N LEU A 274 -5.28 -10.86 -11.67
CA LEU A 274 -4.67 -11.96 -12.41
C LEU A 274 -4.82 -13.30 -11.69
N SER A 275 -4.66 -13.31 -10.37
CA SER A 275 -4.89 -14.50 -9.54
C SER A 275 -6.35 -14.96 -9.61
N ALA A 276 -7.30 -14.01 -9.58
CA ALA A 276 -8.72 -14.28 -9.75
C ALA A 276 -9.08 -14.76 -11.18
N CYS A 277 -8.45 -14.21 -12.22
CA CYS A 277 -8.59 -14.69 -13.61
C CYS A 277 -8.21 -16.17 -13.74
N SER A 278 -7.12 -16.59 -13.11
CA SER A 278 -6.65 -17.97 -13.18
C SER A 278 -7.56 -18.93 -12.42
N ALA A 279 -8.02 -18.53 -11.24
CA ALA A 279 -8.95 -19.32 -10.42
C ALA A 279 -10.30 -19.53 -11.11
N ASN A 280 -10.79 -18.51 -11.81
CA ASN A 280 -12.08 -18.48 -12.48
C ASN A 280 -11.89 -18.18 -13.97
N ALA A 281 -11.31 -19.13 -14.71
CA ALA A 281 -11.12 -19.04 -16.16
C ALA A 281 -12.48 -18.77 -16.84
N GLY A 282 -12.74 -17.52 -17.22
CA GLY A 282 -13.98 -17.09 -17.88
C GLY A 282 -14.66 -15.81 -17.36
N SER A 283 -14.17 -15.19 -16.27
CA SER A 283 -14.71 -13.89 -15.85
C SER A 283 -14.08 -12.74 -16.67
N GLU A 284 -14.75 -12.34 -17.76
CA GLU A 284 -14.40 -11.18 -18.58
C GLU A 284 -14.17 -9.91 -17.73
N GLN A 285 -14.89 -9.77 -16.61
CA GLN A 285 -14.74 -8.65 -15.68
C GLN A 285 -13.33 -8.52 -15.09
N HIS A 286 -12.65 -9.63 -14.77
CA HIS A 286 -11.28 -9.57 -14.24
C HIS A 286 -10.27 -9.19 -15.34
N ARG A 287 -10.50 -9.66 -16.58
CA ARG A 287 -9.69 -9.33 -17.76
C ARG A 287 -9.79 -7.84 -18.11
N ASP A 288 -11.00 -7.29 -18.08
CA ASP A 288 -11.26 -5.86 -18.33
C ASP A 288 -10.52 -4.99 -17.30
N ARG A 289 -10.51 -5.41 -16.02
CA ARG A 289 -9.78 -4.69 -14.97
C ARG A 289 -8.27 -4.75 -15.15
N VAL A 290 -7.71 -5.90 -15.52
CA VAL A 290 -6.28 -6.00 -15.85
C VAL A 290 -5.95 -5.07 -17.01
N THR A 291 -6.81 -5.03 -18.03
CA THR A 291 -6.65 -4.13 -19.19
C THR A 291 -6.68 -2.66 -18.76
N LEU A 292 -7.61 -2.27 -17.89
CA LEU A 292 -7.68 -0.92 -17.31
C LEU A 292 -6.39 -0.58 -16.56
N ILE A 293 -5.91 -1.46 -15.66
CA ILE A 293 -4.66 -1.26 -14.91
C ILE A 293 -3.46 -1.09 -15.85
N ILE A 294 -3.35 -1.90 -16.90
CA ILE A 294 -2.32 -1.74 -17.93
C ILE A 294 -2.40 -0.38 -18.62
N GLY A 295 -3.61 0.09 -18.94
CA GLY A 295 -3.85 1.41 -19.53
C GLY A 295 -3.44 2.57 -18.59
N LEU A 296 -3.73 2.44 -17.30
CA LEU A 296 -3.35 3.39 -16.26
C LEU A 296 -1.83 3.46 -16.08
N LEU A 297 -1.16 2.30 -15.96
CA LEU A 297 0.30 2.20 -15.88
C LEU A 297 0.99 2.80 -17.13
N LYS A 298 0.43 2.57 -18.33
CA LYS A 298 0.90 3.20 -19.57
C LYS A 298 0.73 4.73 -19.58
N SER A 299 -0.31 5.23 -18.92
CA SER A 299 -0.55 6.68 -18.83
C SER A 299 0.40 7.34 -17.83
N LEU A 300 0.66 6.68 -16.70
CA LEU A 300 1.60 7.12 -15.66
C LEU A 300 3.07 7.03 -16.10
N SER A 301 3.42 6.09 -16.99
CA SER A 301 4.79 5.93 -17.49
C SER A 301 5.32 7.12 -18.30
N ARG A 302 4.46 8.09 -18.63
CA ARG A 302 4.86 9.36 -19.23
C ARG A 302 5.62 10.26 -18.25
N ASN A 303 5.32 10.15 -16.96
CA ASN A 303 5.91 10.98 -15.90
C ASN A 303 6.80 10.18 -14.95
N TRP A 304 6.42 8.93 -14.66
CA TRP A 304 7.06 8.10 -13.65
C TRP A 304 7.75 6.89 -14.31
N ALA A 305 9.08 6.85 -14.26
CA ALA A 305 9.86 5.78 -14.88
C ALA A 305 9.54 4.40 -14.28
N ILE A 306 9.30 4.35 -12.96
CA ILE A 306 8.85 3.13 -12.27
C ILE A 306 7.60 2.51 -12.92
N SER A 307 6.67 3.34 -13.40
CA SER A 307 5.45 2.87 -14.06
C SER A 307 5.76 2.14 -15.38
N GLY A 308 6.76 2.63 -16.14
CA GLY A 308 7.22 1.97 -17.36
C GLY A 308 7.86 0.61 -17.08
N GLN A 309 8.68 0.52 -16.03
CA GLN A 309 9.33 -0.72 -15.61
C GLN A 309 8.32 -1.79 -15.18
N VAL A 310 7.35 -1.43 -14.32
CA VAL A 310 6.33 -2.38 -13.86
C VAL A 310 5.36 -2.76 -14.98
N LEU A 311 5.04 -1.85 -15.90
CA LEU A 311 4.13 -2.11 -17.03
C LEU A 311 4.61 -3.29 -17.88
N VAL A 312 5.91 -3.37 -18.15
CA VAL A 312 6.50 -4.46 -18.94
C VAL A 312 6.25 -5.80 -18.23
N GLN A 313 6.46 -5.85 -16.92
CA GLN A 313 6.28 -7.09 -16.15
C GLN A 313 4.81 -7.49 -16.02
N VAL A 314 3.93 -6.54 -15.70
CA VAL A 314 2.48 -6.79 -15.59
C VAL A 314 1.93 -7.34 -16.91
N LYS A 315 2.36 -6.80 -18.06
CA LYS A 315 1.97 -7.32 -19.38
C LYS A 315 2.46 -8.74 -19.63
N LYS A 316 3.70 -9.05 -19.26
CA LYS A 316 4.28 -10.39 -19.42
C LYS A 316 3.44 -11.43 -18.65
N VAL A 317 3.21 -11.17 -17.36
CA VAL A 317 2.41 -12.07 -16.50
C VAL A 317 0.97 -12.17 -17.00
N ALA A 318 0.35 -11.04 -17.36
CA ALA A 318 -1.00 -11.05 -17.91
C ALA A 318 -1.11 -11.91 -19.18
N SER A 319 -0.13 -11.83 -20.08
CA SER A 319 -0.10 -12.65 -21.29
C SER A 319 0.01 -14.15 -20.95
N GLU A 320 0.88 -14.53 -20.01
CA GLU A 320 1.07 -15.92 -19.60
C GLU A 320 -0.23 -16.48 -18.99
N VAL A 321 -0.84 -15.77 -18.03
CA VAL A 321 -2.08 -16.20 -17.36
C VAL A 321 -3.23 -16.32 -18.35
N LEU A 322 -3.45 -15.31 -19.18
CA LEU A 322 -4.58 -15.30 -20.12
C LEU A 322 -4.43 -16.35 -21.23
N GLN A 323 -3.21 -16.67 -21.67
CA GLN A 323 -2.98 -17.76 -22.61
C GLN A 323 -3.27 -19.13 -21.97
N THR A 324 -2.87 -19.35 -20.72
CA THR A 324 -3.17 -20.60 -20.00
C THR A 324 -4.66 -20.78 -19.73
N SER A 325 -5.39 -19.72 -19.39
CA SER A 325 -6.84 -19.77 -19.19
C SER A 325 -7.59 -20.13 -20.48
N ASN A 326 -7.15 -19.61 -21.64
CA ASN A 326 -7.77 -19.93 -22.94
C ASN A 326 -7.59 -21.40 -23.35
N LEU A 327 -6.46 -22.03 -22.97
CA LEU A 327 -6.20 -23.45 -23.20
C LEU A 327 -7.01 -24.38 -22.27
N SER A 328 -7.46 -23.85 -21.13
CA SER A 328 -8.19 -24.60 -20.09
C SER A 328 -9.70 -24.61 -20.31
N SER A 329 -10.23 -23.73 -21.16
CA SER A 329 -11.63 -23.68 -21.53
C SER A 329 -11.97 -24.89 -22.43
N PRO A 330 -12.91 -25.78 -22.07
CA PRO A 330 -13.28 -26.89 -22.93
C PRO A 330 -13.89 -26.31 -24.21
N SER A 331 -13.17 -26.50 -25.32
CA SER A 331 -13.67 -26.17 -26.64
C SER A 331 -14.90 -27.03 -26.89
N ALA A 332 -16.09 -26.43 -26.87
CA ALA A 332 -17.29 -27.09 -27.34
C ALA A 332 -17.12 -27.40 -28.83
N ASN A 333 -17.09 -28.70 -29.14
CA ASN A 333 -17.18 -29.35 -30.45
C ASN A 333 -16.19 -28.96 -31.55
N ARG A 334 -15.19 -29.84 -31.75
CA ARG A 334 -14.84 -30.37 -33.09
C ARG A 334 -14.36 -31.82 -32.97
N GLN A 335 -15.24 -32.74 -33.32
CA GLN A 335 -14.91 -34.11 -33.74
C GLN A 335 -14.10 -34.05 -35.04
N ASP A 336 -12.84 -34.52 -35.06
CA ASP A 336 -12.51 -35.89 -35.50
C ASP A 336 -11.00 -36.12 -35.74
N ASN A 337 -10.52 -37.20 -35.11
CA ASN A 337 -9.56 -38.24 -35.53
C ASN A 337 -8.05 -38.01 -35.79
N THR A 338 -7.27 -38.74 -34.95
CA THR A 338 -6.02 -39.51 -35.20
C THR A 338 -4.73 -38.70 -35.45
N ALA A 339 -3.53 -39.02 -34.95
CA ALA A 339 -2.93 -40.19 -34.30
C ALA A 339 -1.68 -39.78 -33.47
N TYR A 340 -1.23 -40.69 -32.60
CA TYR A 340 0.00 -40.73 -31.79
C TYR A 340 1.27 -40.12 -32.42
N ASP A 341 2.09 -39.39 -31.66
CA ASP A 341 3.32 -39.90 -31.02
C ASP A 341 4.15 -38.76 -30.35
N SER A 342 5.06 -39.20 -29.51
CA SER A 342 5.70 -38.68 -28.32
C SER A 342 6.72 -37.56 -28.50
N GLY A 343 6.95 -36.79 -27.44
CA GLY A 343 8.08 -35.87 -27.35
C GLY A 343 8.11 -35.06 -26.07
N ILE A 344 8.36 -35.71 -24.93
CA ILE A 344 8.75 -35.01 -23.71
C ILE A 344 10.10 -34.34 -23.97
N SER A 345 10.16 -33.03 -23.79
CA SER A 345 11.39 -32.30 -23.48
C SER A 345 11.04 -31.15 -22.54
N ILE A 346 11.07 -31.45 -21.25
CA ILE A 346 11.15 -30.45 -20.19
C ILE A 346 12.55 -29.84 -20.28
N GLY A 347 12.68 -28.81 -21.12
CA GLY A 347 13.81 -27.91 -21.08
C GLY A 347 13.66 -27.00 -19.87
N ASN A 348 14.30 -27.35 -18.75
CA ASN A 348 14.56 -26.43 -17.66
C ASN A 348 15.37 -25.24 -18.21
N SER A 349 14.70 -24.12 -18.45
CA SER A 349 15.36 -22.83 -18.71
C SER A 349 15.53 -22.10 -17.37
N PRO A 350 16.76 -21.93 -16.86
CA PRO A 350 17.01 -21.15 -15.66
C PRO A 350 17.10 -19.67 -16.05
N SER A 351 15.97 -18.94 -16.08
CA SER A 351 16.01 -17.48 -16.29
C SER A 351 14.78 -16.67 -15.88
N ASN A 352 13.79 -17.23 -15.18
CA ASN A 352 12.50 -16.53 -14.96
C ASN A 352 12.34 -15.85 -13.57
N THR A 353 13.36 -15.13 -13.11
CA THR A 353 13.37 -14.43 -11.79
C THR A 353 13.54 -12.91 -11.92
N SER A 354 12.58 -12.20 -12.50
CA SER A 354 12.72 -10.73 -12.70
C SER A 354 11.55 -9.85 -12.21
N TRP A 355 10.36 -10.39 -11.94
CA TRP A 355 9.23 -9.54 -11.51
C TRP A 355 9.07 -9.49 -9.99
N LEU A 356 9.49 -10.56 -9.31
CA LEU A 356 9.51 -10.65 -7.85
C LEU A 356 10.50 -9.68 -7.23
N SER A 357 11.60 -9.36 -7.90
CA SER A 357 12.57 -8.37 -7.42
C SER A 357 11.96 -6.98 -7.24
N MET A 358 10.90 -6.61 -7.97
CA MET A 358 10.19 -5.33 -7.76
C MET A 358 9.22 -5.35 -6.56
N LEU A 359 8.75 -6.53 -6.13
CA LEU A 359 8.01 -6.72 -4.87
C LEU A 359 8.90 -7.23 -3.71
N ASN A 360 10.15 -7.59 -4.01
CA ASN A 360 11.22 -8.07 -3.12
C ASN A 360 12.44 -7.16 -3.29
N MET A 361 12.29 -5.83 -3.31
CA MET A 361 13.46 -4.92 -3.45
C MET A 361 14.43 -4.93 -2.26
N VAL A 362 14.35 -5.92 -1.36
CA VAL A 362 15.43 -6.29 -0.44
C VAL A 362 15.34 -7.79 -0.15
N GLU A 363 15.97 -8.62 -0.96
CA GLU A 363 16.26 -10.01 -0.55
C GLU A 363 17.69 -10.46 -0.86
N ASN A 364 18.54 -9.57 -1.38
CA ASN A 364 19.96 -9.84 -1.56
C ASN A 364 20.79 -8.77 -0.85
N GLN A 365 20.93 -8.88 0.48
CA GLN A 365 22.19 -8.73 1.24
C GLN A 365 21.98 -8.87 2.76
N GLU A 366 22.46 -10.01 3.27
CA GLU A 366 23.15 -10.23 4.55
C GLU A 366 22.47 -9.86 5.89
N PHE A 367 21.73 -10.84 6.43
CA PHE A 367 21.69 -11.12 7.87
C PHE A 367 23.06 -11.66 8.32
N HIS A 368 24.04 -10.78 8.54
CA HIS A 368 25.21 -11.12 9.36
C HIS A 368 25.70 -9.87 10.10
N GLY A 369 25.33 -9.77 11.38
CA GLY A 369 25.85 -8.77 12.29
C GLY A 369 24.74 -8.05 13.04
N LEU A 370 24.19 -8.71 14.06
CA LEU A 370 23.66 -8.15 15.32
C LEU A 370 22.85 -9.25 16.05
N MET A 371 23.54 -10.33 16.40
CA MET A 371 23.08 -11.33 17.37
C MET A 371 24.21 -11.57 18.36
N HIS A 372 24.48 -10.58 19.20
CA HIS A 372 25.09 -10.75 20.52
C HIS A 372 24.71 -9.54 21.36
N LEU A 373 23.53 -9.61 21.97
CA LEU A 373 23.30 -8.99 23.27
C LEU A 373 22.42 -9.95 24.07
N GLU A 374 23.04 -10.60 25.06
CA GLU A 374 22.38 -11.49 26.00
C GLU A 374 21.29 -10.74 26.77
N SER A 375 20.17 -11.43 27.01
CA SER A 375 19.10 -10.98 27.88
C SER A 375 19.53 -11.14 29.34
N ILE A 376 19.74 -10.03 30.05
CA ILE A 376 19.81 -10.01 31.50
C ILE A 376 18.39 -9.74 32.03
N TYR A 377 17.76 -10.76 32.59
CA TYR A 377 16.56 -10.62 33.41
C TYR A 377 16.98 -10.32 34.87
N PRO A 378 16.45 -9.27 35.52
CA PRO A 378 16.55 -9.14 36.97
C PRO A 378 15.32 -9.74 37.65
N GLY A 379 15.55 -10.62 38.64
CA GLY A 379 14.61 -10.81 39.76
C GLY A 379 14.25 -12.25 40.11
N SER A 380 15.03 -12.87 41.01
CA SER A 380 14.48 -13.70 42.09
C SER A 380 15.47 -13.75 43.26
N VAL A 381 14.95 -13.40 44.44
CA VAL A 381 15.54 -13.34 45.80
C VAL A 381 16.35 -12.10 46.14
#